data_AF-A0A8J8GS05-F1
#
_entry.id   AF-A0A8J8GS05-F1
#
_cell.length_a   1.000
_cell.length_b   1.000
_cell.length_c   1.000
_cell.angle_alpha   90.00
_cell.angle_beta   90.00
_cell.angle_gamma   90.00
#
_symmetry.space_group_name_H-M   'P 1'
#
loop_
_entity.id
_entity.type
_entity.pdbx_description
1 polymer ?
#
loop_
_entity_poly.entity_id
_entity_poly.type
_entity_poly.pdbx_seq_one_letter_code
_entity_poly.pdbx_strand_id
1 'polypeptide(L)'
;MTSGALDNSYQLSDADAEELVARRAAREEMSPYVDFDDLPLTARMIRSGAEANGAPDDVLRRLGELDPELEILNADALWEALGYNAEPSA
;
A
#
# COMPACT_ATOMS: atom_id res chain seq x y z
N MET A 1 15.50 -27.30 37.10
CA MET A 1 15.49 -27.22 35.62
C MET A 1 14.28 -26.37 35.27
N THR A 2 14.47 -25.06 35.12
CA THR A 2 13.39 -24.12 34.77
C THR A 2 13.47 -23.86 33.29
N SER A 3 12.41 -24.25 32.58
CA SER A 3 12.07 -23.75 31.25
C SER A 3 11.96 -22.23 31.32
N GLY A 4 12.79 -21.51 30.56
CA GLY A 4 12.75 -20.06 30.42
C GLY A 4 12.53 -19.73 28.96
N ALA A 5 11.29 -19.34 28.67
CA ALA A 5 10.71 -18.76 27.47
C ALA A 5 11.63 -18.40 26.29
N LEU A 6 11.20 -18.84 25.11
CA LEU A 6 11.47 -18.25 23.80
C LEU A 6 11.19 -16.73 23.86
N ASP A 7 12.23 -15.91 24.03
CA ASP A 7 12.14 -14.47 23.81
C ASP A 7 12.58 -14.19 22.37
N ASN A 8 11.73 -14.58 21.41
CA ASN A 8 11.84 -14.10 20.04
C ASN A 8 11.15 -12.74 19.99
N SER A 9 11.70 -11.77 20.69
CA SER A 9 11.30 -10.38 20.60
C SER A 9 11.65 -9.90 19.19
N TYR A 10 10.64 -9.82 18.33
CA TYR A 10 10.67 -9.12 17.06
C TYR A 10 11.05 -7.65 17.31
N GLN A 11 12.34 -7.38 17.49
CA GLN A 11 12.90 -6.07 17.26
C GLN A 11 12.87 -5.90 15.74
N LEU A 12 11.82 -5.27 15.22
CA LEU A 12 11.94 -4.50 13.98
C LEU A 12 13.25 -3.71 14.09
N SER A 13 14.17 -3.90 13.15
CA SER A 13 15.36 -3.05 13.13
C SER A 13 14.88 -1.61 12.95
N ASP A 14 15.62 -0.62 13.46
CA ASP A 14 15.30 0.81 13.22
C ASP A 14 15.04 1.09 11.73
N ALA A 15 15.78 0.40 10.85
CA ALA A 15 15.62 0.43 9.40
C ALA A 15 14.24 -0.08 8.91
N ASP A 16 13.71 -1.17 9.48
CA ASP A 16 12.39 -1.70 9.12
C ASP A 16 11.28 -0.74 9.58
N ALA A 17 11.46 -0.09 10.74
CA ALA A 17 10.52 0.89 11.26
C ALA A 17 10.48 2.17 10.41
N GLU A 18 11.65 2.68 9.99
CA GLU A 18 11.74 3.82 9.08
C GLU A 18 11.10 3.52 7.72
N GLU A 19 11.31 2.31 7.20
CA GLU A 19 10.68 1.87 5.94
C GLU A 19 9.15 1.80 6.05
N LEU A 20 8.62 1.27 7.15
CA LEU A 20 7.18 1.25 7.40
C LEU A 20 6.57 2.65 7.51
N VAL A 21 7.27 3.59 8.15
CA VAL A 21 6.85 5.00 8.22
C VAL A 21 6.82 5.63 6.82
N ALA A 22 7.84 5.39 6.00
CA ALA A 22 7.90 5.90 4.63
C ALA A 22 6.77 5.33 3.76
N ARG A 23 6.47 4.03 3.87
CA ARG A 23 5.34 3.38 3.17
C ARG A 23 4.01 3.98 3.60
N ARG A 24 3.81 4.24 4.89
CA ARG A 24 2.59 4.87 5.42
C ARG A 24 2.43 6.31 4.91
N ALA A 25 3.50 7.09 4.91
CA ALA A 25 3.47 8.46 4.39
C ALA A 25 3.10 8.49 2.89
N ALA A 26 3.66 7.57 2.10
CA ALA A 26 3.31 7.45 0.68
C ALA A 26 1.84 7.05 0.46
N ARG A 27 1.29 6.16 1.29
CA ARG A 27 -0.14 5.82 1.28
C ARG A 27 -1.01 7.03 1.60
N GLU A 28 -0.67 7.81 2.64
CA GLU A 28 -1.41 9.01 3.02
C GLU A 28 -1.37 10.09 1.93
N GLU A 29 -0.24 10.23 1.22
CA GLU A 29 -0.10 11.14 0.07
C GLU A 29 -0.95 10.72 -1.13
N MET A 30 -1.09 9.41 -1.38
CA MET A 30 -1.88 8.86 -2.48
C MET A 30 -3.39 8.84 -2.22
N SER A 31 -3.78 8.63 -0.96
CA SER A 31 -5.17 8.45 -0.57
C SER A 31 -6.15 9.54 -1.05
N PRO A 32 -5.83 10.85 -1.10
CA PRO A 32 -6.79 11.87 -1.56
C PRO A 32 -7.11 11.80 -3.06
N TYR A 33 -6.30 11.11 -3.85
CA TYR A 33 -6.50 11.02 -5.30
C TYR A 33 -7.31 9.79 -5.72
N VAL A 34 -7.39 8.79 -4.85
CA VAL A 34 -8.09 7.54 -5.11
C VAL A 34 -9.46 7.57 -4.43
N ASP A 35 -10.50 7.31 -5.21
CA ASP A 35 -11.84 7.13 -4.70
C ASP A 35 -12.09 5.66 -4.33
N PHE A 36 -12.59 5.42 -3.13
CA PHE A 36 -12.88 4.08 -2.61
C PHE A 36 -14.38 3.78 -2.53
N ASP A 37 -15.24 4.78 -2.69
CA ASP A 37 -16.70 4.62 -2.59
C ASP A 37 -17.27 3.82 -3.78
N ASP A 38 -16.60 3.87 -4.94
CA ASP A 38 -17.01 3.22 -6.18
C ASP A 38 -16.42 1.80 -6.39
N LEU A 39 -15.71 1.24 -5.40
CA LEU A 39 -15.17 -0.12 -5.51
C LEU A 39 -16.28 -1.20 -5.55
N PRO A 40 -16.10 -2.30 -6.30
CA PRO A 40 -14.87 -2.74 -6.97
C PRO A 40 -14.60 -2.05 -8.32
N LEU A 41 -13.32 -1.78 -8.61
CA LEU A 41 -12.85 -1.17 -9.85
C LEU A 41 -11.60 -1.87 -10.36
N THR A 42 -11.31 -1.76 -11.65
CA THR A 42 -9.99 -2.17 -12.17
C THR A 42 -8.92 -1.13 -11.87
N ALA A 43 -7.65 -1.54 -11.82
CA ALA A 43 -6.52 -0.62 -11.64
C ALA A 43 -6.52 0.49 -12.72
N ARG A 44 -6.93 0.17 -13.95
CA ARG A 44 -7.13 1.16 -15.02
C ARG A 44 -8.17 2.22 -14.64
N MET A 45 -9.31 1.82 -14.08
CA MET A 45 -10.37 2.76 -13.67
C MET A 45 -9.90 3.62 -12.50
N ILE A 46 -9.20 3.04 -11.52
CA ILE A 46 -8.60 3.78 -10.39
C ILE A 46 -7.58 4.81 -10.89
N ARG A 47 -6.68 4.43 -11.81
CA ARG A 47 -5.73 5.38 -12.43
C ARG A 47 -6.45 6.51 -13.15
N SER A 48 -7.52 6.20 -13.89
CA SER A 48 -8.32 7.22 -14.58
C SER A 48 -9.04 8.16 -13.62
N GLY A 49 -9.54 7.66 -12.49
CA GLY A 49 -10.13 8.46 -11.42
C GLY A 49 -9.09 9.37 -10.76
N ALA A 50 -7.91 8.84 -10.46
CA ALA A 50 -6.78 9.62 -9.93
C ALA A 50 -6.34 10.72 -10.90
N GLU A 51 -6.29 10.44 -12.20
CA GLU A 51 -5.98 11.44 -13.23
C GLU A 51 -7.05 12.55 -13.27
N ALA A 52 -8.33 12.20 -13.19
CA ALA A 52 -9.43 13.16 -13.11
C ALA A 52 -9.39 14.01 -11.83
N ASN A 53 -8.89 13.45 -10.73
CA ASN A 53 -8.67 14.14 -9.46
C ASN A 53 -7.37 14.99 -9.41
N GLY A 54 -6.62 15.07 -10.52
CA GLY A 54 -5.39 15.86 -10.59
C GLY A 54 -4.23 15.25 -9.81
N ALA A 55 -4.16 13.92 -9.75
CA ALA A 55 -3.04 13.22 -9.14
C ALA A 55 -1.70 13.62 -9.78
N PRO A 56 -0.63 13.77 -8.99
CA PRO A 56 0.69 14.05 -9.53
C PRO A 56 1.24 12.84 -10.31
N ASP A 57 2.18 13.10 -11.22
CA ASP A 57 2.74 12.08 -12.14
C ASP A 57 3.27 10.84 -11.41
N ASP A 58 3.87 11.01 -10.22
CA ASP A 58 4.38 9.89 -9.43
C ASP A 58 3.29 8.93 -8.94
N VAL A 59 2.09 9.45 -8.65
CA VAL A 59 0.92 8.64 -8.26
C VAL A 59 0.38 7.90 -9.48
N LEU A 60 0.25 8.60 -10.63
CA LEU A 60 -0.21 7.99 -11.88
C LEU A 60 0.77 6.94 -12.42
N ARG A 61 2.07 7.14 -12.23
CA ARG A 61 3.12 6.18 -12.58
C ARG A 61 2.96 4.90 -11.75
N ARG A 62 2.85 5.02 -10.43
CA ARG A 62 2.69 3.87 -9.52
C ARG A 62 1.40 3.09 -9.80
N LEU A 63 0.28 3.79 -9.99
CA LEU A 63 -0.98 3.13 -10.40
C LEU A 63 -0.87 2.48 -11.78
N GLY A 64 -0.02 3.02 -12.67
CA GLY A 64 0.27 2.45 -13.98
C GLY A 64 1.23 1.25 -13.98
N GLU A 65 1.90 0.96 -12.86
CA GLU A 65 2.73 -0.24 -12.67
C GLU A 65 1.86 -1.48 -12.34
N LEU A 66 0.63 -1.26 -11.88
CA LEU A 66 -0.36 -2.32 -11.67
C LEU A 66 -0.85 -2.88 -13.01
N ASP A 67 -1.22 -4.17 -13.01
CA ASP A 67 -1.91 -4.76 -14.15
C ASP A 67 -3.25 -4.03 -14.37
N PRO A 68 -3.54 -3.51 -15.58
CA PRO A 68 -4.71 -2.67 -15.81
C PRO A 68 -6.05 -3.42 -15.68
N GLU A 69 -6.04 -4.74 -15.78
CA GLU A 69 -7.20 -5.61 -15.63
C GLU A 69 -7.33 -6.18 -14.20
N LEU A 70 -6.35 -5.90 -13.32
CA LEU A 70 -6.42 -6.26 -11.90
C LEU A 70 -7.64 -5.61 -11.25
N GLU A 71 -8.51 -6.45 -10.70
CA GLU A 71 -9.68 -6.02 -9.96
C GLU A 71 -9.30 -5.68 -8.51
N ILE A 72 -9.57 -4.44 -8.10
CA ILE A 72 -9.36 -3.93 -6.75
C ILE A 72 -10.70 -3.94 -6.04
N LEU A 73 -10.82 -4.82 -5.05
CA LEU A 73 -12.07 -5.08 -4.35
C LEU A 73 -12.32 -4.12 -3.19
N ASN A 74 -11.26 -3.59 -2.60
CA ASN A 74 -11.29 -2.68 -1.44
C ASN A 74 -9.97 -1.89 -1.36
N ALA A 75 -9.92 -0.92 -0.44
CA ALA A 75 -8.74 -0.09 -0.24
C ALA A 75 -7.49 -0.91 0.11
N ASP A 76 -7.60 -1.91 1.01
CA ASP A 76 -6.46 -2.75 1.40
C ASP A 76 -5.86 -3.52 0.21
N ALA A 77 -6.69 -4.04 -0.69
CA ALA A 77 -6.23 -4.73 -1.90
C ALA A 77 -5.41 -3.80 -2.82
N LEU A 78 -5.78 -2.53 -2.93
CA LEU A 78 -5.00 -1.54 -3.69
C LEU A 78 -3.63 -1.32 -3.05
N TRP A 79 -3.63 -1.07 -1.74
CA TRP A 79 -2.40 -0.76 -1.01
C TRP A 79 -1.47 -1.97 -0.93
N GLU A 80 -2.00 -3.18 -0.87
CA GLU A 80 -1.25 -4.41 -0.99
C GLU A 80 -0.63 -4.55 -2.38
N ALA A 81 -1.41 -4.34 -3.44
CA ALA A 81 -0.93 -4.42 -4.82
C ALA A 81 0.19 -3.39 -5.11
N LEU A 82 0.16 -2.23 -4.43
CA LEU A 82 1.20 -1.20 -4.50
C LEU A 82 2.36 -1.42 -3.52
N GLY A 83 2.32 -2.46 -2.68
CA GLY A 83 3.36 -2.78 -1.69
C GLY A 83 3.37 -1.89 -0.44
N TYR A 84 2.31 -1.11 -0.20
CA TYR A 84 2.17 -0.25 0.98
C TYR A 84 1.61 -0.95 2.21
N ASN A 85 1.02 -2.14 2.04
CA ASN A 85 0.46 -2.93 3.14
C ASN A 85 1.32 -4.14 3.54
N ALA A 86 2.51 -4.31 2.94
CA ALA A 86 3.35 -5.47 3.21
C ALA A 86 3.85 -5.45 4.67
N GLU A 87 3.35 -6.42 5.45
CA GLU A 87 4.06 -6.92 6.63
C GLU A 87 5.49 -7.28 6.20
N PRO A 88 6.52 -6.98 7.03
CA PRO A 88 7.87 -7.43 6.72
C PRO A 88 7.82 -8.95 6.54
N SER A 89 8.30 -9.44 5.39
CA SER A 89 8.43 -10.88 5.18
C SER A 89 9.31 -11.44 6.29
N ALA A 90 8.69 -12.25 7.17
CA ALA A 90 9.32 -12.87 8.33
C ALA A 90 10.44 -13.86 7.95
#